data_AF-A0A9E1F917-F1
#
_entry.id   AF-A0A9E1F917-F1
#
_cell.length_a   1.000
_cell.length_b   1.000
_cell.length_c   1.000
_cell.angle_alpha   90.00
_cell.angle_beta   90.00
_cell.angle_gamma   90.00
#
_symmetry.space_group_name_H-M   'P 1'
#
loop_
_entity.id
_entity.type
_entity.pdbx_description
1 polymer ?
#
loop_
_entity_poly.entity_id
_entity_poly.type
_entity_poly.pdbx_seq_one_letter_code
_entity_poly.pdbx_strand_id
1 'polypeptide(L)'
;MSLERINSRLKEGVKLSNTFGVITKITATTIEITGLRPSIGDIVRIVAKDKSKNGLGMVTQIKTDGAYISPFGFVEGFRIGDFVYESD
;
A
#
# COMPACT_ATOMS: atom_id res chain seq x y z
N MET A 1 -33.33 14.75 2.07
CA MET A 1 -33.13 13.56 2.91
C MET A 1 -32.23 12.44 2.36
N SER A 2 -31.72 12.50 1.12
CA SER A 2 -30.70 11.53 0.65
C SER A 2 -29.27 12.08 0.79
N LEU A 3 -29.09 13.38 0.51
CA LEU A 3 -27.80 14.06 0.52
C LEU A 3 -27.26 14.33 1.93
N GLU A 4 -28.12 14.66 2.90
CA GLU A 4 -27.72 14.82 4.31
C GLU A 4 -27.12 13.54 4.89
N ARG A 5 -27.63 12.38 4.49
CA ARG A 5 -27.12 11.08 4.95
C ARG A 5 -25.72 10.79 4.42
N ILE A 6 -25.46 11.15 3.16
CA ILE A 6 -24.13 11.06 2.54
C ILE A 6 -23.18 12.06 3.22
N ASN A 7 -23.63 13.28 3.48
CA ASN A 7 -22.84 14.33 4.11
C ASN A 7 -22.44 13.96 5.55
N SER A 8 -23.35 13.34 6.31
CA SER A 8 -23.04 12.81 7.64
C SER A 8 -22.01 11.65 7.59
N ARG A 9 -22.09 10.79 6.57
CA ARG A 9 -21.14 9.69 6.35
C ARG A 9 -19.73 10.20 5.98
N LEU A 10 -19.63 11.29 5.22
CA LEU A 10 -18.33 11.93 4.93
C LEU A 10 -17.73 12.63 6.16
N LYS A 11 -18.58 13.15 7.07
CA LYS A 11 -18.13 13.81 8.31
C LYS A 11 -17.61 12.85 9.38
N GLU A 12 -17.95 11.56 9.32
CA GLU A 12 -17.49 10.51 10.26
C GLU A 12 -16.01 10.12 10.11
N GLY A 13 -15.17 10.97 9.51
CA GLY A 13 -13.72 10.74 9.48
C GLY A 13 -13.34 9.57 8.59
N VAL A 14 -13.86 9.52 7.36
CA VAL A 14 -13.19 8.75 6.32
C VAL A 14 -11.77 9.32 6.24
N LYS A 15 -10.76 8.53 6.64
CA LYS A 15 -9.35 8.85 6.40
C LYS A 15 -9.16 8.90 4.88
N LEU A 16 -9.49 10.04 4.28
CA LEU A 16 -9.29 10.37 2.86
C LEU A 16 -7.80 10.55 2.54
N SER A 17 -6.95 10.46 3.56
CA SER A 17 -5.51 10.23 3.46
C SER A 17 -5.27 8.82 2.91
N ASN A 18 -5.61 8.63 1.63
CA ASN A 18 -5.22 7.48 0.85
C ASN A 18 -3.71 7.59 0.60
N THR A 19 -2.90 7.45 1.65
CA THR A 19 -1.46 7.29 1.50
C THR A 19 -1.27 5.86 1.04
N PHE A 20 -1.31 5.66 -0.27
CA PHE A 20 -0.96 4.39 -0.90
C PHE A 20 0.35 4.55 -1.64
N GLY A 21 1.19 3.54 -1.51
CA GLY A 21 2.36 3.38 -2.34
C GLY A 21 1.99 2.76 -3.68
N VAL A 22 2.82 3.02 -4.67
CA VAL A 22 2.79 2.32 -5.96
C VAL A 22 4.11 1.58 -6.12
N ILE A 23 4.05 0.34 -6.58
CA ILE A 23 5.25 -0.43 -6.86
C ILE A 23 5.94 0.13 -8.11
N THR A 24 7.19 0.55 -7.96
CA THR A 24 8.04 1.05 -9.07
C THR A 24 9.02 0.00 -9.56
N LYS A 25 9.46 -0.90 -8.69
CA LYS A 25 10.38 -1.99 -9.04
C LYS A 25 10.12 -3.24 -8.22
N ILE A 26 10.21 -4.40 -8.84
CA ILE A 26 10.05 -5.71 -8.18
C ILE A 26 11.27 -6.56 -8.48
N THR A 27 11.80 -7.19 -7.44
CA THR A 27 12.83 -8.24 -7.52
C THR A 27 12.31 -9.45 -6.74
N ALA A 28 12.90 -10.63 -6.95
CA ALA A 28 12.47 -11.87 -6.30
C ALA A 28 12.39 -11.79 -4.76
N THR A 29 13.19 -10.92 -4.15
CA THR A 29 13.32 -10.80 -2.69
C THR A 29 12.86 -9.45 -2.13
N THR A 30 12.68 -8.42 -2.97
CA THR A 30 12.42 -7.04 -2.51
C THR A 30 11.50 -6.30 -3.48
N ILE A 31 10.62 -5.48 -2.93
CA ILE A 31 9.69 -4.62 -3.68
C ILE A 31 10.02 -3.17 -3.34
N GLU A 32 10.23 -2.34 -4.35
CA GLU A 32 10.41 -0.89 -4.21
C GLU A 32 9.07 -0.19 -4.45
N ILE A 33 8.73 0.72 -3.55
CA ILE A 33 7.51 1.53 -3.66
C ILE A 33 7.84 3.01 -3.56
N THR A 34 6.97 3.82 -4.14
CA THR A 34 6.97 5.29 -4.02
C THR A 34 5.58 5.78 -3.64
N GLY A 35 5.47 6.96 -3.02
CA GLY A 35 4.19 7.57 -2.66
C GLY A 35 3.62 7.17 -1.28
N LEU A 36 4.20 6.16 -0.63
CA LEU A 36 3.98 5.86 0.78
C LEU A 36 5.17 6.36 1.59
N ARG A 37 4.91 6.89 2.79
CA ARG A 37 5.95 7.25 3.76
C ARG A 37 5.85 6.35 5.00
N PRO A 38 6.17 5.05 4.87
CA PRO A 38 6.14 4.15 6.02
C PRO A 38 7.41 4.29 6.87
N SER A 39 7.40 3.73 8.08
CA SER A 39 8.58 3.58 8.93
C SER A 39 9.22 2.19 8.75
N ILE A 40 10.48 2.07 9.17
CA ILE A 40 11.18 0.77 9.17
C ILE A 40 10.47 -0.15 10.16
N GLY A 41 10.14 -1.36 9.73
CA GLY A 41 9.43 -2.35 10.53
C GLY A 41 7.90 -2.31 10.38
N ASP A 42 7.34 -1.33 9.67
CA ASP A 42 5.91 -1.31 9.39
C ASP A 42 5.49 -2.47 8.49
N ILE A 43 4.32 -3.03 8.78
CA ILE A 43 3.70 -4.06 7.96
C ILE A 43 2.83 -3.37 6.92
N VAL A 44 3.09 -3.68 5.66
CA VAL A 44 2.34 -3.14 4.52
C VAL A 44 1.64 -4.26 3.78
N ARG A 45 0.49 -3.92 3.21
CA ARG A 45 -0.32 -4.79 2.38
C ARG A 45 -0.14 -4.42 0.91
N ILE A 46 0.28 -5.39 0.12
CA ILE A 46 0.44 -5.27 -1.32
C ILE A 46 -0.82 -5.82 -1.97
N VAL A 47 -1.44 -5.07 -2.85
CA VAL A 47 -2.70 -5.41 -3.52
C VAL A 47 -2.49 -5.28 -5.02
N ALA A 48 -2.70 -6.38 -5.73
CA ALA A 48 -2.67 -6.36 -7.18
C ALA A 48 -3.77 -5.44 -7.72
N LYS A 49 -3.49 -4.66 -8.77
CA LYS A 49 -4.45 -3.73 -9.37
C LYS A 49 -5.76 -4.41 -9.83
N ASP A 50 -5.64 -5.66 -10.25
CA ASP A 50 -6.74 -6.53 -10.66
C ASP A 50 -7.53 -7.12 -9.47
N LYS A 51 -7.13 -6.82 -8.22
CA LYS A 51 -7.66 -7.38 -6.96
C LYS A 51 -7.62 -8.90 -6.84
N SER A 52 -6.94 -9.58 -7.76
CA SER A 52 -6.81 -11.03 -7.79
C SER A 52 -5.90 -11.58 -6.69
N LYS A 53 -4.97 -10.76 -6.17
CA LYS A 53 -4.01 -11.16 -5.14
C LYS A 53 -3.76 -10.06 -4.13
N ASN A 54 -3.59 -10.49 -2.88
CA ASN A 54 -3.11 -9.66 -1.78
C ASN A 54 -1.91 -10.35 -1.14
N GLY A 55 -0.93 -9.57 -0.73
CA GLY A 55 0.26 -10.01 -0.03
C GLY A 55 0.57 -9.08 1.14
N LEU A 56 1.40 -9.58 2.05
CA LEU A 56 1.93 -8.80 3.16
C LEU A 56 3.44 -8.72 3.04
N GLY A 57 4.00 -7.62 3.51
CA GLY A 57 5.44 -7.45 3.62
C GLY A 57 5.78 -6.48 4.73
N MET A 58 7.06 -6.41 5.05
CA MET A 58 7.60 -5.49 6.04
C MET A 58 8.53 -4.50 5.36
N VAL A 59 8.45 -3.23 5.77
CA VAL A 59 9.36 -2.19 5.30
C VAL A 59 10.73 -2.41 5.92
N THR A 60 11.72 -2.69 5.08
CA THR A 60 13.09 -3.00 5.50
C THR A 60 14.04 -1.83 5.32
N GLN A 61 13.75 -0.91 4.39
CA GLN A 61 14.60 0.23 4.10
C GLN A 61 13.76 1.42 3.64
N ILE A 62 14.18 2.64 3.99
CA ILE A 62 13.55 3.88 3.55
C ILE A 62 14.52 4.64 2.63
N LYS A 63 13.95 5.24 1.59
CA LYS A 63 14.61 6.15 0.66
C LYS A 63 13.90 7.50 0.68
N THR A 64 14.54 8.52 0.11
CA THR A 64 13.99 9.89 0.05
C THR A 64 12.63 9.96 -0.65
N ASP A 65 12.40 9.12 -1.67
CA ASP A 65 11.17 9.12 -2.48
C ASP A 65 10.35 7.83 -2.34
N GLY A 66 10.72 6.94 -1.41
CA GLY A 66 10.12 5.61 -1.35
C GLY A 66 10.64 4.71 -0.25
N ALA A 67 10.33 3.43 -0.35
CA ALA A 67 10.76 2.42 0.61
C ALA A 67 10.95 1.07 -0.10
N TYR A 68 11.76 0.21 0.51
CA TYR A 68 11.83 -1.19 0.14
C TYR A 68 11.09 -2.06 1.14
N ILE A 69 10.38 -3.03 0.60
CA ILE A 69 9.55 -3.97 1.32
C ILE A 69 10.10 -5.36 1.07
N SER A 70 10.31 -6.09 2.16
CA SER A 70 10.52 -7.53 2.11
C SER A 70 9.17 -8.23 2.27
N PRO A 71 8.68 -8.93 1.24
CA PRO A 71 7.44 -9.67 1.32
C PRO A 71 7.59 -10.87 2.28
N PHE A 72 6.52 -11.21 3.00
CA PHE A 72 6.50 -12.43 3.83
C PHE A 72 6.25 -13.70 3.02
N GLY A 73 5.74 -13.54 1.80
CA GLY A 73 5.42 -14.64 0.90
C GLY A 73 5.94 -14.40 -0.51
N PHE A 74 5.42 -15.19 -1.44
CA PHE A 74 5.83 -15.11 -2.83
C PHE A 74 5.42 -13.79 -3.48
N VAL A 75 6.34 -13.19 -4.24
CA VAL A 75 6.08 -12.00 -5.07
C VAL A 75 5.40 -12.32 -6.40
N GLU A 76 5.14 -13.60 -6.66
CA GLU A 76 4.63 -14.07 -7.95
C GLU A 76 3.24 -13.51 -8.27
N GLY A 77 3.20 -12.75 -9.35
CA GLY A 77 1.97 -12.15 -9.87
C GLY A 77 1.80 -10.68 -9.50
N PHE A 78 2.64 -10.11 -8.63
CA PHE A 78 2.70 -8.65 -8.48
C PHE A 78 3.40 -8.03 -9.68
N ARG A 79 2.93 -6.84 -10.06
CA ARG A 79 3.40 -6.07 -11.21
C ARG A 79 3.69 -4.64 -10.79
N ILE A 80 4.53 -3.99 -11.59
CA ILE A 80 4.74 -2.54 -11.48
C ILE A 80 3.40 -1.84 -11.67
N GLY A 81 3.08 -0.88 -10.80
CA GLY A 81 1.79 -0.20 -10.79
C GLY A 81 0.74 -0.81 -9.85
N ASP A 82 1.06 -1.91 -9.17
CA ASP A 82 0.23 -2.41 -8.06
C ASP A 82 0.30 -1.49 -6.85
N PHE A 83 -0.72 -1.58 -5.99
CA PHE A 83 -0.90 -0.67 -4.85
C PHE A 83 -0.36 -1.28 -3.57
N VAL A 84 0.21 -0.44 -2.72
CA VAL A 84 0.66 -0.81 -1.39
C VAL A 84 0.01 0.10 -0.36
N TYR A 85 -0.48 -0.48 0.73
CA TYR A 85 -1.17 0.22 1.79
C TYR A 85 -0.47 -0.08 3.11
N GLU A 86 -0.40 0.88 4.03
CA GLU A 86 -0.09 0.55 5.43
C GLU A 86 -1.18 -0.37 5.97
N SER A 87 -0.78 -1.43 6.68
CA SER A 87 -1.71 -2.29 7.39
C SER A 87 -1.85 -1.76 8.81
N ASP A 88 -3.07 -1.32 9.17
CA ASP A 88 -3.47 -0.99 10.55
C ASP A 88 -3.42 -2.23 11.45
#